data_AF-A0AAF0M2G1-F1
#
_entry.id   AF-A0AAF0M2G1-F1
#
_cell.length_a   1.000
_cell.length_b   1.000
_cell.length_c   1.000
_cell.angle_alpha   90.00
_cell.angle_beta   90.00
_cell.angle_gamma   90.00
#
_symmetry.space_group_name_H-M   'P 1'
#
loop_
_entity.id
_entity.type
_entity.pdbx_description
1 polymer ?
#
loop_
_entity_poly.entity_id
_entity_poly.type
_entity_poly.pdbx_seq_one_letter_code
_entity_poly.pdbx_strand_id
1 'polypeptide(L)'
;MTNTRLEQDYDRALGWYPTRWRRTHGPAMLGTLLDVADGEGRTRPAHGELAELRWQGLRERVNVLVPGDVRVLAASIGTGAAAGFALVYLLAVSWVPWGPPPGTAWPDLPAFGPFRNPGVLFAVPILLGALAALGRQRMLAHLAGVLAVLGIVVARITVQATENWNGPGTTTLVTVAALVVVANTGAPRDRRALGSAFGVVTAGLALFVGLQLPTGHPFEATLLTDGSWWGAGVTPALLGVVGVLVLVAVGGLVRGRHTVPAAALAVAWMPWALAGTITLRYFAAEDGASVLMAVGSTLMALTALVIARRVPQRSRRERA
;
A
#
# COMPACT_ATOMS: atom_id res chain seq x y z
N MET A 1 3.15 39.81 28.44
CA MET A 1 4.27 39.57 27.50
C MET A 1 3.92 38.32 26.73
N THR A 2 3.48 38.49 25.48
CA THR A 2 3.13 37.37 24.60
C THR A 2 4.34 36.46 24.44
N ASN A 3 4.12 35.17 24.69
CA ASN A 3 5.20 34.19 24.77
C ASN A 3 5.69 33.87 23.36
N THR A 4 6.57 34.72 22.81
CA THR A 4 7.00 34.72 21.40
C THR A 4 7.49 33.35 20.92
N ARG A 5 8.02 32.52 21.83
CA ARG A 5 8.45 31.14 21.52
C ARG A 5 7.27 30.20 21.25
N LEU A 6 6.20 30.28 22.03
CA LEU A 6 5.01 29.45 21.87
C LEU A 6 4.32 29.71 20.52
N GLU A 7 4.17 30.99 20.18
CA GLU A 7 3.63 31.42 18.89
C GLU A 7 4.48 30.92 17.71
N GLN A 8 5.81 31.03 17.81
CA GLN A 8 6.73 30.52 16.79
C GLN A 8 6.64 29.00 16.61
N ASP A 9 6.50 28.25 17.70
CA ASP A 9 6.36 26.80 17.64
C ASP A 9 5.06 26.38 16.94
N TYR A 10 3.95 27.06 17.23
CA TYR A 10 2.68 26.84 16.53
C TYR A 10 2.74 27.26 15.07
N ASP A 11 3.27 28.44 14.72
CA ASP A 11 3.39 28.87 13.32
C ASP A 11 4.29 27.91 12.50
N ARG A 12 5.39 27.43 13.09
CA ARG A 12 6.23 26.40 12.47
C ARG A 12 5.48 25.09 12.24
N ALA A 13 4.63 24.66 13.18
CA ALA A 13 3.79 23.49 12.99
C ALA A 13 2.72 23.72 11.90
N LEU A 14 2.09 24.89 11.87
CA LEU A 14 1.15 25.29 10.83
C LEU A 14 1.81 25.34 9.44
N GLY A 15 3.14 25.49 9.35
CA GLY A 15 3.92 25.34 8.13
C GLY A 15 3.68 24.03 7.37
N TRP A 16 3.23 22.97 8.04
CA TRP A 16 2.87 21.69 7.41
C TRP A 16 1.56 21.72 6.64
N TYR A 17 0.73 22.76 6.79
CA TYR A 17 -0.48 22.92 5.98
C TYR A 17 -0.16 23.50 4.60
N PRO A 18 -1.02 23.27 3.58
CA PRO A 18 -0.88 23.92 2.28
C PRO A 18 -0.89 25.45 2.38
N THR A 19 -0.08 26.15 1.58
CA THR A 19 0.05 27.63 1.61
C THR A 19 -1.30 28.34 1.48
N ARG A 20 -2.17 27.86 0.58
CA ARG A 20 -3.51 28.44 0.39
C ARG A 20 -4.38 28.29 1.64
N TRP A 21 -4.33 27.12 2.30
CA TRP A 21 -5.08 26.87 3.52
C TRP A 21 -4.59 27.76 4.66
N ARG A 22 -3.27 27.86 4.85
CA ARG A 22 -2.63 28.70 5.87
C ARG A 22 -3.01 30.17 5.71
N ARG A 23 -3.04 30.69 4.48
CA ARG A 23 -3.43 32.10 4.24
C ARG A 23 -4.85 32.40 4.68
N THR A 24 -5.77 31.43 4.53
CA THR A 24 -7.19 31.64 4.84
C THR A 24 -7.54 31.30 6.30
N HIS A 25 -6.97 30.25 6.87
CA HIS A 25 -7.36 29.73 8.20
C HIS A 25 -6.25 29.83 9.24
N GLY A 26 -5.00 30.04 8.82
CA GLY A 26 -3.83 30.04 9.70
C GLY A 26 -3.92 31.07 10.83
N PRO A 27 -4.22 32.36 10.56
CA PRO A 27 -4.34 33.37 11.62
C PRO A 27 -5.41 33.02 12.67
N ALA A 28 -6.58 32.53 12.23
CA ALA A 28 -7.65 32.14 13.14
C ALA A 28 -7.27 30.92 13.98
N MET A 29 -6.70 29.88 13.35
CA MET A 29 -6.25 28.67 14.04
C MET A 29 -5.13 28.98 15.06
N LEU A 30 -4.17 29.83 14.69
CA LEU A 30 -3.09 30.26 15.57
C LEU A 30 -3.64 31.02 16.79
N GLY A 31 -4.56 31.96 16.57
CA GLY A 31 -5.24 32.69 17.65
C GLY A 31 -5.94 31.73 18.62
N THR A 32 -6.74 30.78 18.11
CA THR A 32 -7.42 29.79 18.95
C THR A 32 -6.44 28.93 19.77
N LEU A 33 -5.32 28.49 19.19
CA LEU A 33 -4.31 27.71 19.91
C LEU A 33 -3.63 28.51 21.03
N LEU A 34 -3.39 29.81 20.80
CA LEU A 34 -2.83 30.72 21.79
C LEU A 34 -3.84 31.03 22.89
N ASP A 35 -5.10 31.30 22.55
CA ASP A 35 -6.17 31.57 23.53
C ASP A 35 -6.37 30.37 24.48
N VAL A 36 -6.34 29.14 23.95
CA VAL A 36 -6.42 27.91 24.76
C VAL A 36 -5.20 27.77 25.66
N ALA A 37 -3.99 28.02 25.15
CA ALA A 37 -2.77 27.94 25.95
C ALA A 37 -2.73 29.00 27.06
N ASP A 38 -3.15 30.22 26.77
CA ASP A 38 -3.24 31.33 27.73
C ASP A 38 -4.30 31.04 28.80
N GLY A 39 -5.46 30.50 28.41
CA GLY A 39 -6.51 30.07 29.34
C GLY A 39 -6.06 28.95 30.30
N GLU A 40 -5.13 28.11 29.87
CA GLU A 40 -4.53 27.05 30.69
C GLU A 40 -3.24 27.50 31.41
N GLY A 41 -2.83 28.77 31.24
CA GLY A 41 -1.58 29.30 31.82
C GLY A 41 -0.32 28.62 31.27
N ARG A 42 -0.38 28.00 30.09
CA ARG A 42 0.72 27.26 29.49
C ARG A 42 1.67 28.19 28.75
N THR A 43 2.96 27.96 28.96
CA THR A 43 4.05 28.65 28.24
C THR A 43 4.66 27.80 27.12
N ARG A 44 4.19 26.57 26.95
CA ARG A 44 4.67 25.58 25.98
C ARG A 44 3.49 24.81 25.36
N PRO A 45 3.64 24.30 24.12
CA PRO A 45 2.65 23.40 23.54
C PRO A 45 2.46 22.17 24.42
N ALA A 46 1.23 21.63 24.44
CA ALA A 46 0.96 20.39 25.14
C ALA A 46 1.69 19.20 24.49
N HIS A 47 1.87 18.13 25.25
CA HIS A 47 2.50 16.91 24.73
C HIS A 47 1.70 16.36 23.56
N GLY A 48 2.36 16.15 22.42
CA GLY A 48 1.74 15.63 21.20
C GLY A 48 0.98 16.65 20.35
N GLU A 49 0.70 17.86 20.85
CA GLU A 49 -0.08 18.88 20.13
C GLU A 49 0.59 19.29 18.81
N LEU A 50 1.90 19.54 18.84
CA LEU A 50 2.66 19.83 17.62
C LEU A 50 2.69 18.65 16.64
N ALA A 51 2.75 17.41 17.16
CA ALA A 51 2.77 16.22 16.31
C ALA A 51 1.42 16.05 15.59
N GLU A 52 0.32 16.27 16.30
CA GLU A 52 -1.03 16.23 15.75
C GLU A 52 -1.24 17.33 14.70
N LEU A 53 -0.82 18.58 14.96
CA LEU A 53 -0.89 19.66 13.97
C LEU A 53 -0.10 19.35 12.70
N ARG A 54 1.11 18.79 12.83
CA ARG A 54 1.93 18.38 11.69
C ARG A 54 1.26 17.26 10.90
N TRP A 55 0.69 16.27 11.59
CA TRP A 55 -0.03 15.16 10.98
C TRP A 55 -1.28 15.63 10.21
N GLN A 56 -2.07 16.51 10.81
CA GLN A 56 -3.24 17.10 10.16
C GLN A 56 -2.85 17.97 8.96
N GLY A 57 -1.78 18.77 9.08
CA GLY A 57 -1.25 19.55 7.95
C GLY A 57 -0.80 18.68 6.78
N LEU A 58 -0.07 17.59 7.06
CA LEU A 58 0.34 16.61 6.06
C LEU A 58 -0.88 15.96 5.40
N ARG A 59 -1.89 15.59 6.19
CA ARG A 59 -3.15 15.03 5.69
C ARG A 59 -3.87 16.00 4.77
N GLU A 60 -3.89 17.30 5.07
CA GLU A 60 -4.45 18.31 4.17
C GLU A 60 -3.65 18.47 2.88
N ARG A 61 -2.31 18.37 2.92
CA ARG A 61 -1.51 18.33 1.67
C ARG A 61 -1.87 17.13 0.80
N VAL A 62 -2.04 15.95 1.40
CA VAL A 62 -2.50 14.76 0.68
C VAL A 62 -3.93 14.95 0.14
N ASN A 63 -4.83 15.56 0.91
CA ASN A 63 -6.20 15.88 0.46
C ASN A 63 -6.22 16.79 -0.78
N VAL A 64 -5.28 17.74 -0.85
CA VAL A 64 -5.14 18.65 -1.99
C VAL A 64 -4.65 17.91 -3.24
N LEU A 65 -3.77 16.92 -3.07
CA LEU A 65 -3.20 16.15 -4.19
C LEU A 65 -4.16 15.08 -4.70
N VAL A 66 -4.90 14.40 -3.81
CA VAL A 66 -5.76 13.27 -4.16
C VAL A 66 -7.17 13.50 -3.61
N PRO A 67 -8.18 13.71 -4.49
CA PRO A 67 -9.57 13.91 -4.08
C PRO A 67 -10.09 12.79 -3.16
N GLY A 68 -11.05 13.12 -2.29
CA GLY A 68 -11.65 12.16 -1.35
C GLY A 68 -12.19 10.90 -2.02
N ASP A 69 -12.91 11.07 -3.13
CA ASP A 69 -13.51 9.96 -3.87
C ASP A 69 -12.46 9.04 -4.50
N VAL A 70 -11.37 9.63 -5.04
CA VAL A 70 -10.24 8.89 -5.59
C VAL A 70 -9.57 8.06 -4.49
N ARG A 71 -9.38 8.61 -3.29
CA ARG A 71 -8.79 7.87 -2.16
C ARG A 71 -9.67 6.76 -1.65
N VAL A 72 -10.98 6.97 -1.55
CA VAL A 72 -11.92 5.91 -1.14
C VAL A 72 -11.88 4.74 -2.13
N LEU A 73 -11.90 5.05 -3.43
CA LEU A 73 -11.85 4.02 -4.47
C LEU A 73 -10.47 3.35 -4.55
N ALA A 74 -9.38 4.10 -4.47
CA ALA A 74 -8.02 3.57 -4.45
C ALA A 74 -7.78 2.70 -3.21
N ALA A 75 -8.30 3.11 -2.05
CA ALA A 75 -8.26 2.30 -0.82
C ALA A 75 -9.03 0.99 -1.00
N SER A 76 -10.24 1.03 -1.59
CA SER A 76 -11.00 -0.19 -1.90
C SER A 76 -10.25 -1.13 -2.83
N ILE A 77 -9.69 -0.62 -3.94
CA ILE A 77 -8.90 -1.42 -4.90
C ILE A 77 -7.65 -1.97 -4.22
N GLY A 78 -6.92 -1.14 -3.48
CA GLY A 78 -5.71 -1.52 -2.75
C GLY A 78 -5.97 -2.58 -1.68
N THR A 79 -7.03 -2.45 -0.88
CA THR A 79 -7.45 -3.47 0.10
C THR A 79 -7.78 -4.79 -0.59
N GLY A 80 -8.56 -4.76 -1.68
CA GLY A 80 -8.92 -5.96 -2.44
C GLY A 80 -7.68 -6.65 -3.04
N ALA A 81 -6.80 -5.87 -3.68
CA ALA A 81 -5.55 -6.37 -4.25
C ALA A 81 -4.61 -6.94 -3.18
N ALA A 82 -4.47 -6.26 -2.03
CA ALA A 82 -3.67 -6.73 -0.91
C ALA A 82 -4.20 -8.06 -0.35
N ALA A 83 -5.52 -8.18 -0.19
CA ALA A 83 -6.15 -9.41 0.28
C ALA A 83 -5.97 -10.55 -0.72
N GLY A 84 -6.13 -10.30 -2.02
CA GLY A 84 -5.96 -11.32 -3.05
C GLY A 84 -4.51 -11.81 -3.11
N PHE A 85 -3.55 -10.88 -3.09
CA PHE A 85 -2.14 -11.20 -2.99
C PHE A 85 -1.82 -12.00 -1.72
N ALA A 86 -2.27 -11.53 -0.54
CA ALA A 86 -2.03 -12.18 0.73
C ALA A 86 -2.61 -13.60 0.77
N LEU A 87 -3.80 -13.82 0.19
CA LEU A 87 -4.42 -15.14 0.12
C LEU A 87 -3.57 -16.11 -0.72
N VAL A 88 -3.22 -15.72 -1.95
CA VAL A 88 -2.43 -16.58 -2.82
C VAL A 88 -1.03 -16.80 -2.24
N TYR A 89 -0.38 -15.77 -1.70
CA TYR A 89 0.91 -15.91 -1.04
C TYR A 89 0.85 -16.85 0.18
N LEU A 90 -0.20 -16.73 1.01
CA LEU A 90 -0.40 -17.63 2.14
C LEU A 90 -0.54 -19.09 1.67
N LEU A 91 -1.36 -19.33 0.67
CA LEU A 91 -1.69 -20.68 0.22
C LEU A 91 -0.57 -21.31 -0.62
N ALA A 92 0.07 -20.55 -1.51
CA ALA A 92 1.04 -21.05 -2.50
C ALA A 92 2.50 -20.92 -2.07
N VAL A 93 2.81 -20.06 -1.09
CA VAL A 93 4.19 -19.82 -0.64
C VAL A 93 4.38 -20.17 0.85
N SER A 94 3.50 -19.67 1.73
CA SER A 94 3.71 -19.81 3.18
C SER A 94 3.23 -21.14 3.76
N TRP A 95 2.03 -21.59 3.41
CA TRP A 95 1.39 -22.77 4.01
C TRP A 95 1.55 -24.01 3.14
N VAL A 96 1.15 -23.93 1.86
CA VAL A 96 1.22 -25.02 0.88
C VAL A 96 0.75 -26.35 1.46
N PRO A 97 -0.52 -26.44 1.93
CA PRO A 97 -1.00 -27.62 2.66
C PRO A 97 -1.03 -28.92 1.83
N TRP A 98 -0.93 -28.79 0.50
CA TRP A 98 -0.83 -29.91 -0.45
C TRP A 98 0.61 -30.30 -0.79
N GLY A 99 1.60 -29.57 -0.28
CA GLY A 99 3.01 -29.84 -0.51
C GLY A 99 3.61 -30.76 0.55
N PRO A 100 4.87 -31.18 0.38
CA PRO A 100 5.57 -31.94 1.40
C PRO A 100 5.68 -31.14 2.72
N PRO A 101 5.74 -31.82 3.89
CA PRO A 101 5.78 -31.18 5.19
C PRO A 101 6.91 -30.15 5.33
N PRO A 102 6.73 -29.06 6.11
CA PRO A 102 7.81 -28.10 6.36
C PRO A 102 9.10 -28.78 6.83
N GLY A 103 10.25 -28.34 6.29
CA GLY A 103 11.57 -28.90 6.61
C GLY A 103 11.98 -30.18 5.84
N THR A 104 11.09 -30.80 5.07
CA THR A 104 11.46 -31.98 4.25
C THR A 104 12.12 -31.60 2.93
N ALA A 105 11.61 -30.56 2.26
CA ALA A 105 12.14 -30.08 0.99
C ALA A 105 13.42 -29.22 1.14
N TRP A 106 13.56 -28.55 2.30
CA TRP A 106 14.73 -27.75 2.66
C TRP A 106 15.04 -27.94 4.14
N PRO A 107 15.78 -29.02 4.49
CA PRO A 107 16.11 -29.35 5.87
C PRO A 107 16.85 -28.24 6.60
N ASP A 108 17.62 -27.44 5.85
CA ASP A 108 18.47 -26.38 6.38
C ASP A 108 17.68 -25.08 6.69
N LEU A 109 16.42 -24.98 6.24
CA LEU A 109 15.61 -23.77 6.43
C LEU A 109 14.67 -23.94 7.63
N PRO A 110 14.67 -22.98 8.58
CA PRO A 110 13.80 -23.05 9.75
C PRO A 110 12.32 -22.93 9.34
N ALA A 111 11.52 -23.91 9.75
CA ALA A 111 10.07 -23.86 9.60
C ALA A 111 9.43 -22.92 10.65
N PHE A 112 8.25 -22.40 10.34
CA PHE A 112 7.46 -21.57 11.25
C PHE A 112 6.18 -22.31 11.67
N GLY A 113 6.34 -23.28 12.58
CA GLY A 113 5.25 -24.17 12.99
C GLY A 113 4.69 -24.96 11.80
N PRO A 114 3.38 -24.91 11.50
CA PRO A 114 2.80 -25.58 10.33
C PRO A 114 3.08 -24.86 9.01
N PHE A 115 3.70 -23.67 9.05
CA PHE A 115 4.04 -22.87 7.88
C PHE A 115 5.50 -23.08 7.50
N ARG A 116 5.78 -23.04 6.20
CA ARG A 116 7.14 -23.12 5.66
C ARG A 116 7.97 -21.90 5.99
N ASN A 117 7.31 -20.75 6.15
CA ASN A 117 7.97 -19.49 6.44
C ASN A 117 7.06 -18.54 7.25
N PRO A 118 7.62 -17.51 7.90
CA PRO A 118 6.87 -16.55 8.71
C PRO A 118 6.00 -15.57 7.91
N GLY A 119 5.78 -15.78 6.60
CA GLY A 119 4.92 -14.94 5.78
C GLY A 119 3.46 -14.87 6.23
N VAL A 120 3.01 -15.87 7.01
CA VAL A 120 1.71 -15.84 7.69
C VAL A 120 1.53 -14.59 8.57
N LEU A 121 2.63 -14.05 9.14
CA LEU A 121 2.60 -12.90 10.06
C LEU A 121 2.12 -11.60 9.41
N PHE A 122 2.23 -11.46 8.09
CA PHE A 122 1.66 -10.31 7.36
C PHE A 122 0.40 -10.70 6.58
N ALA A 123 0.34 -11.91 6.03
CA ALA A 123 -0.77 -12.33 5.19
C ALA A 123 -2.08 -12.42 5.97
N VAL A 124 -2.07 -13.03 7.16
CA VAL A 124 -3.28 -13.19 7.98
C VAL A 124 -3.83 -11.84 8.45
N PRO A 125 -3.03 -10.91 9.01
CA PRO A 125 -3.54 -9.58 9.34
C PRO A 125 -4.14 -8.85 8.13
N ILE A 126 -3.54 -8.92 6.93
CA ILE A 126 -4.12 -8.27 5.75
C ILE A 126 -5.50 -8.85 5.40
N LEU A 127 -5.65 -10.17 5.44
CA LEU A 127 -6.93 -10.84 5.19
C LEU A 127 -7.98 -10.44 6.24
N LEU A 128 -7.62 -10.45 7.53
CA LEU A 128 -8.49 -9.97 8.60
C LEU A 128 -8.85 -8.50 8.44
N GLY A 129 -7.91 -7.67 7.99
CA GLY A 129 -8.12 -6.25 7.71
C GLY A 129 -9.11 -6.03 6.56
N ALA A 130 -9.04 -6.85 5.51
CA ALA A 130 -9.99 -6.80 4.40
C ALA A 130 -11.39 -7.29 4.81
N LEU A 131 -11.49 -8.34 5.63
CA LEU A 131 -12.77 -8.78 6.22
C LEU A 131 -13.36 -7.70 7.12
N ALA A 132 -12.54 -7.06 7.97
CA ALA A 132 -12.95 -5.93 8.79
C ALA A 132 -13.43 -4.75 7.93
N ALA A 133 -12.76 -4.45 6.82
CA ALA A 133 -13.20 -3.43 5.86
C ALA A 133 -14.58 -3.74 5.28
N LEU A 134 -14.84 -4.99 4.87
CA LEU A 134 -16.16 -5.44 4.41
C LEU A 134 -17.25 -5.30 5.49
N GLY A 135 -16.88 -5.63 6.72
CA GLY A 135 -17.68 -5.47 7.95
C GLY A 135 -17.80 -4.02 8.44
N ARG A 136 -17.23 -3.04 7.72
CA ARG A 136 -17.20 -1.61 8.08
C ARG A 136 -16.49 -1.29 9.40
N GLN A 137 -15.67 -2.21 9.91
CA GLN A 137 -14.88 -2.08 11.14
C GLN A 137 -13.55 -1.38 10.86
N ARG A 138 -13.62 -0.05 10.69
CA ARG A 138 -12.47 0.76 10.24
C ARG A 138 -11.25 0.65 11.15
N MET A 139 -11.45 0.67 12.47
CA MET A 139 -10.35 0.58 13.43
C MET A 139 -9.62 -0.76 13.30
N LEU A 140 -10.36 -1.86 13.18
CA LEU A 140 -9.78 -3.19 13.00
C LEU A 140 -9.01 -3.29 11.68
N ALA A 141 -9.54 -2.72 10.59
CA ALA A 141 -8.84 -2.69 9.31
C ALA A 141 -7.50 -1.92 9.37
N HIS A 142 -7.49 -0.77 10.07
CA HIS A 142 -6.26 0.00 10.29
C HIS A 142 -5.26 -0.75 11.17
N LEU A 143 -5.71 -1.29 12.31
CA LEU A 143 -4.85 -2.06 13.21
C LEU A 143 -4.25 -3.28 12.53
N ALA A 144 -5.03 -3.99 11.72
CA ALA A 144 -4.55 -5.14 10.99
C ALA A 144 -3.49 -4.75 9.93
N GLY A 145 -3.63 -3.59 9.28
CA GLY A 145 -2.60 -3.02 8.42
C GLY A 145 -1.33 -2.65 9.18
N VAL A 146 -1.45 -2.05 10.37
CA VAL A 146 -0.31 -1.73 11.24
C VAL A 146 0.41 -3.00 11.69
N LEU A 147 -0.32 -4.03 12.09
CA LEU A 147 0.23 -5.33 12.47
C LEU A 147 0.97 -5.99 11.30
N ALA A 148 0.44 -5.90 10.08
CA ALA A 148 1.13 -6.40 8.89
C ALA A 148 2.48 -5.68 8.68
N VAL A 149 2.53 -4.36 8.84
CA VAL A 149 3.78 -3.57 8.74
C VAL A 149 4.74 -3.88 9.89
N LEU A 150 4.24 -4.07 11.11
CA LEU A 150 5.08 -4.48 12.23
C LEU A 150 5.69 -5.87 12.00
N GLY A 151 4.91 -6.80 11.45
CA GLY A 151 5.40 -8.12 11.03
C GLY A 151 6.54 -8.02 10.01
N ILE A 152 6.49 -7.03 9.09
CA ILE A 152 7.57 -6.73 8.14
C ILE A 152 8.84 -6.27 8.89
N VAL A 153 8.71 -5.41 9.89
CA VAL A 153 9.86 -4.90 10.67
C VAL A 153 10.51 -6.03 11.46
N VAL A 154 9.70 -6.83 12.17
CA VAL A 154 10.17 -8.00 12.92
C VAL A 154 10.91 -8.96 11.98
N ALA A 155 10.32 -9.27 10.84
CA ALA A 155 10.94 -10.10 9.81
C ALA A 155 12.35 -9.59 9.42
N ARG A 156 12.50 -8.28 9.20
CA ARG A 156 13.81 -7.71 8.83
C ARG A 156 14.83 -7.72 9.95
N ILE A 157 14.42 -7.49 11.18
CA ILE A 157 15.31 -7.61 12.35
C ILE A 157 15.79 -9.05 12.50
N THR A 158 14.89 -10.02 12.32
CA THR A 158 15.25 -11.45 12.38
C THR A 158 16.26 -11.82 11.29
N VAL A 159 16.07 -11.37 10.04
CA VAL A 159 17.05 -11.57 8.94
C VAL A 159 18.45 -11.12 9.35
N GLN A 160 18.55 -9.92 9.93
CA GLN A 160 19.83 -9.34 10.32
C GLN A 160 20.47 -10.08 11.50
N ALA A 161 19.67 -10.68 12.38
CA ALA A 161 20.16 -11.35 13.58
C ALA A 161 20.58 -12.80 13.34
N THR A 162 19.92 -13.53 12.43
CA THR A 162 20.12 -14.98 12.29
C THR A 162 20.88 -15.39 11.04
N GLU A 163 21.03 -14.50 10.04
CA GLU A 163 21.54 -14.80 8.68
C GLU A 163 20.80 -15.93 7.92
N ASN A 164 19.89 -16.64 8.58
CA ASN A 164 19.09 -17.76 8.09
C ASN A 164 17.61 -17.38 8.12
N TRP A 165 17.18 -16.64 7.09
CA TRP A 165 15.78 -16.22 6.94
C TRP A 165 15.14 -16.83 5.69
N ASN A 166 14.12 -17.66 5.89
CA ASN A 166 13.28 -18.22 4.83
C ASN A 166 11.96 -17.45 4.61
N GLY A 167 11.79 -16.30 5.27
CA GLY A 167 10.56 -15.53 5.14
C GLY A 167 10.48 -14.68 3.88
N PRO A 168 9.47 -13.80 3.80
CA PRO A 168 9.25 -12.96 2.63
C PRO A 168 10.46 -12.08 2.34
N GLY A 169 10.81 -11.97 1.07
CA GLY A 169 11.91 -11.16 0.59
C GLY A 169 11.56 -9.68 0.57
N THR A 170 12.57 -8.84 0.33
CA THR A 170 12.44 -7.38 0.32
C THR A 170 11.32 -6.91 -0.61
N THR A 171 11.17 -7.54 -1.78
CA THR A 171 10.12 -7.19 -2.76
C THR A 171 8.73 -7.40 -2.19
N THR A 172 8.43 -8.57 -1.59
CA THR A 172 7.13 -8.85 -0.96
C THR A 172 6.84 -7.84 0.13
N LEU A 173 7.79 -7.60 1.02
CA LEU A 173 7.64 -6.70 2.15
C LEU A 173 7.34 -5.26 1.68
N VAL A 174 8.10 -4.74 0.72
CA VAL A 174 7.87 -3.38 0.19
C VAL A 174 6.54 -3.28 -0.54
N THR A 175 6.18 -4.29 -1.34
CA THR A 175 4.91 -4.32 -2.08
C THR A 175 3.72 -4.32 -1.13
N VAL A 176 3.77 -5.17 -0.10
CA VAL A 176 2.75 -5.25 0.94
C VAL A 176 2.65 -3.93 1.71
N ALA A 177 3.78 -3.36 2.13
CA ALA A 177 3.78 -2.07 2.83
C ALA A 177 3.14 -0.97 1.97
N ALA A 178 3.47 -0.91 0.68
CA ALA A 178 2.89 0.05 -0.26
C ALA A 178 1.38 -0.18 -0.47
N LEU A 179 0.94 -1.44 -0.61
CA LEU A 179 -0.49 -1.79 -0.69
C LEU A 179 -1.26 -1.42 0.57
N VAL A 180 -0.68 -1.66 1.75
CA VAL A 180 -1.26 -1.25 3.04
C VAL A 180 -1.35 0.28 3.10
N VAL A 181 -0.32 1.02 2.70
CA VAL A 181 -0.38 2.49 2.62
C VAL A 181 -1.54 2.93 1.73
N VAL A 182 -1.66 2.39 0.51
CA VAL A 182 -2.78 2.71 -0.40
C VAL A 182 -4.13 2.37 0.23
N ALA A 183 -4.28 1.19 0.82
CA ALA A 183 -5.49 0.75 1.53
C ALA A 183 -5.87 1.69 2.69
N ASN A 184 -4.89 2.35 3.30
CA ASN A 184 -5.07 3.26 4.44
C ASN A 184 -5.22 4.74 4.02
N THR A 185 -5.04 5.09 2.74
CA THR A 185 -5.23 6.47 2.26
C THR A 185 -6.68 6.97 2.34
N GLY A 186 -7.65 6.05 2.45
CA GLY A 186 -9.08 6.32 2.49
C GLY A 186 -9.84 5.27 3.30
N ALA A 187 -11.17 5.37 3.31
CA ALA A 187 -12.03 4.33 3.87
C ALA A 187 -12.49 3.41 2.72
N PRO A 188 -12.11 2.11 2.69
CA PRO A 188 -12.48 1.18 1.62
C PRO A 188 -13.97 0.84 1.68
N ARG A 189 -14.81 1.73 1.15
CA ARG A 189 -16.28 1.63 1.24
C ARG A 189 -16.92 1.05 -0.01
N ASP A 190 -16.22 1.08 -1.13
CA ASP A 190 -16.70 0.49 -2.37
C ASP A 190 -16.44 -1.02 -2.35
N ARG A 191 -17.50 -1.79 -2.05
CA ARG A 191 -17.46 -3.26 -1.99
C ARG A 191 -17.27 -3.88 -3.37
N ARG A 192 -17.78 -3.25 -4.43
CA ARG A 192 -17.66 -3.77 -5.79
C ARG A 192 -16.21 -3.66 -6.25
N ALA A 193 -15.60 -2.50 -6.06
CA ALA A 193 -14.19 -2.28 -6.40
C ALA A 193 -13.24 -3.17 -5.57
N LEU A 194 -13.51 -3.33 -4.27
CA LEU A 194 -12.75 -4.23 -3.41
C LEU A 194 -12.89 -5.68 -3.87
N GLY A 195 -14.12 -6.15 -4.07
CA GLY A 195 -14.39 -7.53 -4.51
C GLY A 195 -13.83 -7.82 -5.90
N SER A 196 -13.92 -6.88 -6.84
CA SER A 196 -13.36 -7.04 -8.19
C SER A 196 -11.83 -7.07 -8.15
N ALA A 197 -11.19 -6.18 -7.39
CA ALA A 197 -9.73 -6.16 -7.25
C ALA A 197 -9.23 -7.45 -6.57
N PHE A 198 -9.91 -7.89 -5.51
CA PHE A 198 -9.64 -9.19 -4.87
C PHE A 198 -9.77 -10.33 -5.88
N GLY A 199 -10.89 -10.41 -6.60
CA GLY A 199 -11.15 -11.47 -7.57
C GLY A 199 -10.11 -11.50 -8.69
N VAL A 200 -9.82 -10.34 -9.32
CA VAL A 200 -8.85 -10.24 -10.42
C VAL A 200 -7.44 -10.61 -9.97
N VAL A 201 -6.97 -10.06 -8.84
CA VAL A 201 -5.62 -10.36 -8.34
C VAL A 201 -5.51 -11.82 -7.89
N THR A 202 -6.50 -12.33 -7.15
CA THR A 202 -6.51 -13.74 -6.70
C THR A 202 -6.55 -14.68 -7.90
N ALA A 203 -7.48 -14.48 -8.84
CA ALA A 203 -7.61 -15.35 -10.01
C ALA A 203 -6.40 -15.28 -10.92
N GLY A 204 -5.85 -14.09 -11.17
CA GLY A 204 -4.65 -13.90 -11.99
C GLY A 204 -3.43 -14.60 -11.38
N LEU A 205 -3.19 -14.40 -10.08
CA LEU A 205 -2.08 -15.04 -9.38
C LEU A 205 -2.30 -16.56 -9.22
N ALA A 206 -3.51 -17.01 -8.90
CA ALA A 206 -3.83 -18.43 -8.76
C ALA A 206 -3.75 -19.18 -10.09
N LEU A 207 -4.24 -18.58 -11.18
CA LEU A 207 -4.07 -19.13 -12.53
C LEU A 207 -2.59 -19.26 -12.86
N PHE A 208 -1.79 -18.25 -12.52
CA PHE A 208 -0.35 -18.31 -12.74
C PHE A 208 0.31 -19.44 -11.95
N VAL A 209 0.03 -19.52 -10.64
CA VAL A 209 0.52 -20.61 -9.78
C VAL A 209 0.09 -21.96 -10.33
N GLY A 210 -1.14 -22.09 -10.84
CA GLY A 210 -1.65 -23.30 -11.46
C GLY A 210 -0.97 -23.65 -12.78
N LEU A 211 -0.65 -22.65 -13.62
CA LEU A 211 0.07 -22.85 -14.89
C LEU A 211 1.55 -23.20 -14.69
N GLN A 212 2.13 -22.80 -13.55
CA GLN A 212 3.50 -23.18 -13.17
C GLN A 212 3.60 -24.61 -12.61
N LEU A 213 2.49 -25.37 -12.51
CA LEU A 213 2.52 -26.81 -12.24
C LEU A 213 2.93 -27.55 -13.53
N PRO A 214 4.19 -28.03 -13.72
CA PRO A 214 4.66 -28.52 -15.00
C PRO A 214 4.31 -30.00 -15.24
N THR A 215 3.62 -30.25 -16.36
CA THR A 215 4.01 -31.13 -17.51
C THR A 215 4.56 -32.55 -17.29
N GLY A 216 4.59 -33.10 -16.09
CA GLY A 216 5.02 -34.49 -15.84
C GLY A 216 5.75 -34.76 -14.53
N HIS A 217 6.11 -33.72 -13.77
CA HIS A 217 6.69 -33.86 -12.43
C HIS A 217 5.86 -33.03 -11.43
N PRO A 218 4.71 -33.58 -10.96
CA PRO A 218 3.69 -32.81 -10.24
C PRO A 218 4.14 -32.22 -8.89
N PHE A 219 5.36 -32.52 -8.41
CA PHE A 219 5.79 -32.18 -7.05
C PHE A 219 7.08 -31.36 -6.93
N GLU A 220 7.97 -31.29 -7.93
CA GLU A 220 9.22 -30.51 -7.81
C GLU A 220 8.99 -28.99 -7.88
N ALA A 221 7.96 -28.55 -8.61
CA ALA A 221 7.57 -27.13 -8.70
C ALA A 221 6.69 -26.63 -7.53
N THR A 222 6.35 -27.49 -6.55
CA THR A 222 5.54 -27.10 -5.36
C THR A 222 6.31 -26.27 -4.32
N LEU A 223 7.50 -25.80 -4.70
CA LEU A 223 8.48 -25.16 -3.87
C LEU A 223 8.69 -23.71 -4.33
N LEU A 224 7.60 -22.95 -4.46
CA LEU A 224 7.67 -21.52 -4.67
C LEU A 224 8.26 -20.85 -3.42
N THR A 225 9.58 -20.68 -3.39
CA THR A 225 10.24 -19.72 -2.49
C THR A 225 9.82 -18.30 -2.87
N ASP A 226 9.95 -17.34 -1.95
CA ASP A 226 9.66 -15.93 -2.27
C ASP A 226 10.48 -15.42 -3.47
N GLY A 227 11.74 -15.84 -3.58
CA GLY A 227 12.58 -15.52 -4.74
C GLY A 227 12.00 -16.07 -6.04
N SER A 228 11.62 -17.35 -6.08
CA SER A 228 10.99 -17.95 -7.26
C SER A 228 9.58 -17.37 -7.54
N TRP A 229 8.87 -16.91 -6.51
CA TRP A 229 7.61 -16.19 -6.67
C TRP A 229 7.80 -14.90 -7.46
N TRP A 230 8.86 -14.14 -7.23
CA TRP A 230 9.12 -12.92 -8.02
C TRP A 230 9.88 -13.17 -9.32
N GLY A 231 10.73 -14.20 -9.36
CA GLY A 231 11.53 -14.56 -10.54
C GLY A 231 10.75 -15.33 -11.60
N ALA A 232 9.79 -16.17 -11.19
CA ALA A 232 8.96 -16.98 -12.08
C ALA A 232 7.46 -16.63 -11.96
N GLY A 233 6.94 -16.43 -10.74
CA GLY A 233 5.53 -16.11 -10.44
C GLY A 233 5.04 -14.77 -11.00
N VAL A 234 5.62 -13.69 -10.50
CA VAL A 234 5.25 -12.30 -10.75
C VAL A 234 6.44 -11.63 -11.42
N THR A 235 6.79 -12.15 -12.60
CA THR A 235 7.96 -11.69 -13.32
C THR A 235 7.85 -10.22 -13.70
N PRO A 236 8.98 -9.52 -13.85
CA PRO A 236 8.99 -8.19 -14.43
C PRO A 236 8.23 -8.07 -15.75
N ALA A 237 8.38 -9.05 -16.65
CA ALA A 237 7.67 -9.05 -17.93
C ALA A 237 6.14 -9.09 -17.74
N LEU A 238 5.65 -9.95 -16.84
CA LEU A 238 4.23 -10.03 -16.53
C LEU A 238 3.71 -8.71 -15.94
N LEU A 239 4.43 -8.13 -14.98
CA LEU A 239 4.07 -6.83 -14.41
C LEU A 239 4.09 -5.72 -15.48
N GLY A 240 4.99 -5.78 -16.44
CA GLY A 240 5.05 -4.86 -17.58
C GLY A 240 3.82 -4.97 -18.46
N VAL A 241 3.43 -6.18 -18.86
CA VAL A 241 2.22 -6.45 -19.65
C VAL A 241 0.97 -5.97 -18.91
N VAL A 242 0.82 -6.32 -17.63
CA VAL A 242 -0.31 -5.87 -16.81
C VAL A 242 -0.28 -4.34 -16.66
N GLY A 243 0.88 -3.74 -16.50
CA GLY A 243 1.04 -2.27 -16.45
C GLY A 243 0.58 -1.58 -17.73
N VAL A 244 0.87 -2.15 -18.90
CA VAL A 244 0.37 -1.66 -20.19
C VAL A 244 -1.16 -1.78 -20.26
N LEU A 245 -1.73 -2.90 -19.84
CA LEU A 245 -3.19 -3.08 -19.79
C LEU A 245 -3.85 -2.07 -18.85
N VAL A 246 -3.25 -1.80 -17.69
CA VAL A 246 -3.72 -0.77 -16.75
C VAL A 246 -3.61 0.62 -17.38
N LEU A 247 -2.51 0.95 -18.07
CA LEU A 247 -2.36 2.21 -18.81
C LEU A 247 -3.46 2.40 -19.86
N VAL A 248 -3.75 1.36 -20.65
CA VAL A 248 -4.83 1.37 -21.65
C VAL A 248 -6.19 1.59 -20.97
N ALA A 249 -6.46 0.88 -19.87
CA ALA A 249 -7.70 1.05 -19.11
C ALA A 249 -7.83 2.47 -18.54
N VAL A 250 -6.77 3.03 -17.97
CA VAL A 250 -6.72 4.42 -17.48
C VAL A 250 -6.97 5.40 -18.62
N GLY A 251 -6.31 5.24 -19.76
CA GLY A 251 -6.51 6.08 -20.95
C GLY A 251 -7.95 6.04 -21.48
N GLY A 252 -8.54 4.84 -21.54
CA GLY A 252 -9.95 4.64 -21.90
C GLY A 252 -10.91 5.31 -20.93
N LEU A 253 -10.70 5.17 -19.63
CA LEU A 253 -11.50 5.82 -18.60
C LEU A 253 -11.39 7.36 -18.67
N VAL A 254 -10.19 7.90 -18.90
CA VAL A 254 -10.00 9.34 -19.09
C VAL A 254 -10.75 9.84 -20.32
N ARG A 255 -10.66 9.13 -21.46
CA ARG A 255 -11.37 9.48 -22.69
C ARG A 255 -12.89 9.42 -22.50
N GLY A 256 -13.38 8.45 -21.74
CA GLY A 256 -14.78 8.34 -21.31
C GLY A 256 -15.20 9.32 -20.21
N ARG A 257 -14.34 10.27 -19.81
CA ARG A 257 -14.59 11.25 -18.74
C ARG A 257 -14.81 10.65 -17.35
N HIS A 258 -14.38 9.41 -17.12
CA HIS A 258 -14.38 8.73 -15.83
C HIS A 258 -13.06 8.98 -15.08
N THR A 259 -12.79 10.24 -14.72
CA THR A 259 -11.50 10.66 -14.14
C THR A 259 -11.22 10.10 -12.74
N VAL A 260 -12.25 9.91 -11.92
CA VAL A 260 -12.12 9.34 -10.56
C VAL A 260 -11.61 7.89 -10.59
N PRO A 261 -12.26 6.94 -11.29
CA PRO A 261 -11.76 5.57 -11.37
C PRO A 261 -10.43 5.47 -12.11
N ALA A 262 -10.17 6.32 -13.12
CA ALA A 262 -8.88 6.38 -13.78
C ALA A 262 -7.74 6.73 -12.80
N ALA A 263 -7.91 7.79 -11.99
CA ALA A 263 -6.93 8.18 -10.99
C ALA A 263 -6.78 7.14 -9.88
N ALA A 264 -7.90 6.55 -9.43
CA ALA A 264 -7.88 5.53 -8.37
C ALA A 264 -7.13 4.26 -8.80
N LEU A 265 -7.39 3.79 -10.02
CA LEU A 265 -6.70 2.64 -10.61
C LEU A 265 -5.19 2.91 -10.77
N ALA A 266 -4.83 4.11 -11.25
CA ALA A 266 -3.43 4.49 -11.41
C ALA A 266 -2.67 4.58 -10.07
N VAL A 267 -3.30 5.11 -9.01
CA VAL A 267 -2.73 5.12 -7.65
C VAL A 267 -2.60 3.69 -7.10
N ALA A 268 -3.63 2.86 -7.27
CA ALA A 268 -3.64 1.49 -6.79
C ALA A 268 -2.63 0.57 -7.49
N TRP A 269 -2.17 0.94 -8.70
CA TRP A 269 -1.12 0.24 -9.41
C TRP A 269 0.30 0.56 -8.91
N MET A 270 0.52 1.72 -8.27
CA MET A 270 1.87 2.14 -7.84
C MET A 270 2.64 1.09 -7.01
N PRO A 271 2.01 0.34 -6.09
CA PRO A 271 2.69 -0.74 -5.37
C PRO A 271 3.23 -1.85 -6.28
N TRP A 272 2.49 -2.23 -7.33
CA TRP A 272 2.88 -3.28 -8.28
C TRP A 272 3.98 -2.82 -9.22
N ALA A 273 3.90 -1.57 -9.67
CA ALA A 273 4.99 -0.90 -10.39
C ALA A 273 6.28 -0.89 -9.56
N LEU A 274 6.20 -0.50 -8.29
CA LEU A 274 7.34 -0.51 -7.37
C LEU A 274 7.92 -1.93 -7.21
N ALA A 275 7.06 -2.93 -7.02
CA ALA A 275 7.46 -4.33 -6.97
C ALA A 275 8.27 -4.73 -8.21
N GLY A 276 7.75 -4.43 -9.40
CA GLY A 276 8.41 -4.72 -10.67
C GLY A 276 9.79 -4.07 -10.78
N THR A 277 9.93 -2.80 -10.38
CA THR A 277 11.23 -2.11 -10.41
C THR A 277 12.26 -2.72 -9.45
N ILE A 278 11.83 -3.16 -8.26
CA ILE A 278 12.73 -3.81 -7.29
C ILE A 278 13.15 -5.19 -7.80
N THR A 279 12.20 -5.98 -8.30
CA THR A 279 12.47 -7.30 -8.88
C THR A 279 13.41 -7.22 -10.07
N LEU A 280 13.22 -6.25 -10.96
CA LEU A 280 14.14 -6.00 -12.08
C LEU A 280 15.56 -5.75 -11.61
N ARG A 281 15.74 -4.89 -10.60
CA ARG A 281 17.09 -4.61 -10.08
C ARG A 281 17.77 -5.85 -9.50
N TYR A 282 16.97 -6.78 -8.98
CA TYR A 282 17.48 -8.00 -8.33
C TYR A 282 17.77 -9.13 -9.33
N PHE A 283 16.96 -9.24 -10.40
CA PHE A 283 17.01 -10.38 -11.32
C PHE A 283 17.48 -10.05 -12.74
N ALA A 284 17.40 -8.79 -13.18
CA ALA A 284 17.84 -8.39 -14.50
C ALA A 284 19.29 -7.86 -14.43
N ALA A 285 20.18 -8.47 -15.22
CA ALA A 285 21.27 -7.72 -15.86
C ALA A 285 20.65 -6.54 -16.67
N GLU A 286 21.43 -5.54 -17.04
CA GLU A 286 20.99 -4.26 -17.66
C GLU A 286 20.17 -4.39 -18.98
N ASP A 287 19.01 -5.02 -18.96
CA ASP A 287 18.17 -5.30 -20.13
C ASP A 287 17.11 -4.21 -20.29
N GLY A 288 16.81 -3.85 -21.55
CA GLY A 288 15.87 -2.76 -21.91
C GLY A 288 14.44 -2.93 -21.36
N ALA A 289 14.04 -4.15 -20.98
CA ALA A 289 12.77 -4.40 -20.29
C ALA A 289 12.69 -3.68 -18.92
N SER A 290 13.82 -3.53 -18.24
CA SER A 290 13.89 -2.83 -16.96
C SER A 290 13.60 -1.33 -17.09
N VAL A 291 14.15 -0.72 -18.15
CA VAL A 291 13.95 0.69 -18.49
C VAL A 291 12.49 0.95 -18.88
N LEU A 292 11.90 0.11 -19.73
CA LEU A 292 10.49 0.22 -20.13
C LEU A 292 9.54 0.18 -18.93
N MET A 293 9.80 -0.68 -17.95
CA MET A 293 9.02 -0.79 -16.72
C MET A 293 9.18 0.41 -15.79
N ALA A 294 10.41 0.89 -15.58
CA ALA A 294 10.66 2.09 -14.80
C ALA A 294 9.96 3.30 -15.43
N VAL A 295 10.13 3.50 -16.74
CA VAL A 295 9.50 4.57 -17.51
C VAL A 295 7.97 4.44 -17.46
N GLY A 296 7.42 3.25 -17.70
CA GLY A 296 5.97 3.00 -17.65
C GLY A 296 5.38 3.30 -16.27
N SER A 297 6.07 2.90 -15.20
CA SER A 297 5.69 3.15 -13.81
C SER A 297 5.72 4.64 -13.47
N THR A 298 6.77 5.36 -13.89
CA THR A 298 6.87 6.81 -13.72
C THR A 298 5.80 7.53 -14.52
N LEU A 299 5.57 7.16 -15.78
CA LEU A 299 4.50 7.72 -16.61
C LEU A 299 3.13 7.48 -15.99
N MET A 300 2.87 6.30 -15.42
CA MET A 300 1.63 6.03 -14.69
C MET A 300 1.46 6.91 -13.47
N ALA A 301 2.50 7.07 -12.64
CA ALA A 301 2.47 7.94 -11.47
C ALA A 301 2.21 9.40 -11.84
N LEU A 302 2.88 9.89 -12.90
CA LEU A 302 2.67 11.24 -13.44
C LEU A 302 1.25 11.39 -14.01
N THR A 303 0.77 10.39 -14.75
CA THR A 303 -0.58 10.38 -15.32
C THR A 303 -1.63 10.41 -14.20
N ALA A 304 -1.46 9.61 -13.14
CA ALA A 304 -2.31 9.63 -11.95
C ALA A 304 -2.38 11.03 -11.33
N LEU A 305 -1.22 11.66 -11.14
CA LEU A 305 -1.11 13.01 -10.56
C LEU A 305 -1.79 14.06 -11.44
N VAL A 306 -1.59 14.00 -12.76
CA VAL A 306 -2.19 14.94 -13.72
C VAL A 306 -3.71 14.76 -13.76
N ILE A 307 -4.21 13.53 -13.81
CA ILE A 307 -5.65 13.25 -13.82
C ILE A 307 -6.28 13.69 -12.49
N ALA A 308 -5.66 13.35 -11.35
CA ALA A 308 -6.17 13.72 -10.02
C ALA A 308 -6.33 15.23 -9.86
N ARG A 309 -5.40 16.03 -10.40
CA ARG A 309 -5.49 17.50 -10.40
C ARG A 309 -6.63 18.05 -11.26
N ARG A 310 -7.11 17.29 -12.26
CA ARG A 310 -8.21 17.69 -13.15
C ARG A 310 -9.59 17.28 -12.64
N VAL A 311 -9.67 16.43 -11.62
CA VAL A 311 -10.95 16.06 -11.00
C VAL A 311 -11.54 17.31 -10.34
N PRO A 312 -12.70 17.81 -10.77
CA PRO A 312 -13.35 18.93 -10.10
C PRO A 312 -13.59 18.55 -8.65
N GLN A 313 -13.06 19.32 -7.70
CA GLN A 313 -13.45 19.18 -6.31
C GLN A 313 -14.93 19.56 -6.25
N ARG A 314 -15.84 18.57 -6.33
CA ARG A 314 -17.24 18.78 -6.00
C ARG A 314 -17.25 19.34 -4.60
N SER A 315 -17.47 20.65 -4.51
CA SER A 315 -17.51 21.36 -3.26
C SER A 315 -18.48 20.64 -2.36
N ARG A 316 -18.02 20.23 -1.18
CA ARG A 316 -18.76 19.60 -0.07
C ARG A 316 -20.09 20.30 0.34
N ARG A 317 -20.49 21.36 -0.36
CA ARG A 317 -21.63 22.25 -0.08
C ARG A 317 -23.01 21.64 -0.34
N GLU A 318 -23.14 20.50 -0.98
CA GLU A 318 -24.46 19.87 -1.23
C GLU A 318 -24.83 18.73 -0.28
N ARG A 319 -24.04 18.46 0.78
CA ARG A 319 -24.32 17.38 1.74
C ARG A 319 -24.21 17.79 3.22
N ALA A 320 -24.16 19.08 3.51
CA ALA A 320 -24.40 19.63 4.85
C ALA A 320 -25.74 20.35 4.81
#